data_AF-A0A3Q0SQ16-F1
#
_entry.id   AF-A0A3Q0SQ16-F1
#
_cell.length_a   1.000
_cell.length_b   1.000
_cell.length_c   1.000
_cell.angle_alpha   90.00
_cell.angle_beta   90.00
_cell.angle_gamma   90.00
#
_symmetry.space_group_name_H-M   'P 1'
#
loop_
_entity.id
_entity.type
_entity.pdbx_description
1 polymer ?
#
loop_
_entity_poly.entity_id
_entity_poly.type
_entity_poly.pdbx_seq_one_letter_code
_entity_poly.pdbx_strand_id
1 'polypeptide(L)' 'MFVCFMQDMYDIGEEVFLSLPCILNSSGVSSVVNMTLTDDEVSQLKNSANTLWGIQKDLKDLEIF' A
#
# COMPACT_ATOMS: atom_id res chain seq x y z
N MET A 1 8.11 11.24 1.24
CA MET A 1 7.25 10.15 0.76
C MET A 1 6.55 9.58 1.98
N PHE A 2 5.23 9.64 2.05
CA PHE A 2 4.50 9.09 3.19
C PHE A 2 4.11 7.65 2.88
N VAL A 3 4.17 6.79 3.90
CA VAL A 3 3.64 5.43 3.80
C VAL A 3 2.15 5.51 4.11
N CYS A 4 1.33 5.05 3.19
CA CYS A 4 -0.12 5.09 3.32
C CYS A 4 -0.68 3.68 3.30
N PHE A 5 -1.71 3.51 4.13
CA PHE A 5 -2.51 2.30 4.14
C PHE A 5 -3.35 2.24 2.86
N MET A 6 -3.28 1.11 2.17
CA MET A 6 -4.01 0.84 0.95
C MET A 6 -4.72 -0.51 1.09
N GLN A 7 -5.98 -0.54 0.68
CA GLN A 7 -6.80 -1.74 0.64
C GLN A 7 -7.63 -1.68 -0.64
N ASP A 8 -7.67 -2.80 -1.37
CA ASP A 8 -8.50 -2.99 -2.57
C ASP A 8 -8.22 -1.96 -3.69
N MET A 9 -6.95 -1.61 -3.89
CA MET A 9 -6.51 -0.69 -4.96
C MET A 9 -5.57 -1.39 -5.94
N TYR A 10 -5.71 -1.11 -7.24
CA TYR A 10 -4.91 -1.71 -8.31
C TYR A 10 -4.97 -3.25 -8.34
N ASP A 11 -6.13 -3.85 -8.03
CA ASP A 11 -6.34 -5.30 -7.84
C ASP A 11 -5.49 -5.94 -6.72
N ILE A 12 -5.01 -5.15 -5.78
CA ILE A 12 -4.36 -5.63 -4.57
C ILE A 12 -5.43 -5.72 -3.48
N GLY A 13 -6.00 -6.92 -3.28
CA GLY A 13 -7.03 -7.17 -2.27
C GLY A 13 -6.51 -7.21 -0.84
N GLU A 14 -5.19 -7.22 -0.64
CA GLU A 14 -4.55 -7.31 0.67
C GLU A 14 -4.31 -5.92 1.27
N GLU A 15 -4.34 -5.85 2.60
CA GLU A 15 -4.04 -4.65 3.37
C GLU A 15 -2.53 -4.40 3.41
N VAL A 16 -2.02 -3.46 2.61
CA VAL A 16 -0.59 -3.18 2.51
C VAL A 16 -0.26 -1.73 2.77
N PHE A 17 0.92 -1.49 3.34
CA PHE A 17 1.44 -0.15 3.59
C PHE A 17 2.48 0.16 2.52
N LEU A 18 2.18 1.10 1.62
CA LEU A 18 3.05 1.44 0.50
C LEU A 18 3.45 2.92 0.54
N SER A 19 4.68 3.19 0.12
CA SER A 19 5.15 4.56 -0.05
C SER A 19 4.60 5.13 -1.35
N LEU A 20 3.52 5.90 -1.25
CA LEU A 20 2.84 6.50 -2.40
C LEU A 20 2.63 8.00 -2.16
N PRO A 21 2.42 8.80 -3.21
CA PRO A 21 1.94 10.16 -3.05
C PRO A 21 0.49 10.12 -2.54
N CYS A 22 0.29 10.59 -1.31
CA CYS A 22 -1.01 10.65 -0.67
C CYS A 22 -1.36 12.10 -0.40
N ILE A 23 -2.61 12.46 -0.65
CA ILE A 23 -3.14 13.79 -0.34
C ILE A 23 -3.52 13.78 1.15
N LEU A 24 -2.88 14.64 1.92
CA LEU A 24 -3.23 14.87 3.32
C LEU A 24 -4.22 16.04 3.41
N ASN A 25 -5.29 15.86 4.19
CA ASN A 25 -6.19 16.93 4.60
C ASN A 25 -6.04 17.15 6.13
N SER A 26 -6.77 18.14 6.67
CA SER A 26 -6.78 18.43 8.11
C SER A 26 -7.24 17.26 9.00
N SER A 27 -7.82 16.22 8.40
CA SER A 27 -8.36 15.02 9.04
C SER A 27 -7.44 13.79 8.88
N GLY A 28 -6.32 13.89 8.16
CA GLY A 28 -5.39 12.77 7.89
C GLY A 28 -5.17 12.51 6.40
N VAL A 29 -5.02 11.24 6.01
CA VAL A 29 -4.86 10.84 4.60
C VAL A 29 -6.24 10.88 3.91
N SER A 30 -6.42 11.83 3.00
CA SER A 30 -7.67 12.07 2.29
C SER A 30 -7.88 11.10 1.13
N SER A 31 -6.83 10.82 0.35
CA SER A 31 -6.86 9.92 -0.80
C SER A 31 -5.43 9.61 -1.24
N VAL A 32 -5.21 8.40 -1.73
CA VAL A 32 -4.01 8.13 -2.53
C VAL A 32 -4.23 8.69 -3.92
N VAL A 33 -3.24 9.41 -4.45
CA VAL A 33 -3.34 10.05 -5.76
C VAL A 33 -3.60 8.96 -6.79
N ASN A 34 -4.71 9.04 -7.52
CA ASN A 34 -5.01 8.14 -8.62
C ASN A 34 -4.09 8.46 -9.80
N MET A 35 -2.86 7.98 -9.70
CA MET A 35 -1.86 8.06 -10.75
C MET A 35 -2.21 7.04 -11.82
N THR A 36 -2.28 7.49 -13.07
CA THR A 36 -2.28 6.61 -14.25
C THR A 36 -0.92 5.92 -14.32
N LEU A 37 -0.82 4.79 -13.64
CA LEU A 37 0.29 3.87 -13.73
C LEU A 37 0.17 3.08 -15.02
N THR A 38 1.31 2.85 -15.65
CA THR A 38 1.42 1.86 -16.73
C THR A 38 1.31 0.45 -16.18
N ASP A 39 0.94 -0.54 -17.01
CA ASP A 39 0.82 -1.94 -16.59
C ASP A 39 2.13 -2.47 -15.96
N ASP A 40 3.29 -2.01 -16.46
CA ASP A 40 4.61 -2.34 -15.91
C ASP A 40 4.82 -1.77 -14.50
N GLU A 41 4.40 -0.53 -14.25
CA GLU A 41 4.50 0.07 -12.92
C GLU A 41 3.49 -0.55 -11.95
N VAL A 42 2.28 -0.90 -12.40
CA VAL A 42 1.31 -1.65 -11.59
C VAL A 42 1.89 -3.02 -11.21
N SER A 43 2.55 -3.71 -12.14
CA SER A 43 3.21 -4.99 -11.88
C SER A 43 4.32 -4.85 -10.82
N GLN A 44 5.14 -3.81 -10.91
CA GLN A 44 6.17 -3.51 -9.92
C GLN A 44 5.59 -3.10 -8.56
N LEU A 45 4.49 -2.35 -8.56
CA LEU A 45 3.77 -1.97 -7.34
C LEU A 45 3.19 -3.21 -6.66
N LYS A 46 2.56 -4.11 -7.42
CA LYS A 46 2.07 -5.41 -6.95
C LYS A 46 3.20 -6.26 -6.36
N ASN A 47 4.37 -6.29 -7.00
CA ASN A 47 5.52 -7.03 -6.48
C ASN A 47 6.01 -6.45 -5.13
N SER A 48 6.08 -5.12 -5.03
CA SER A 48 6.42 -4.42 -3.79
C SER A 48 5.38 -4.66 -2.69
N ALA A 49 4.10 -4.63 -3.04
CA ALA A 49 2.97 -4.93 -2.16
C ALA A 49 3.04 -6.36 -1.62
N ASN A 50 3.25 -7.35 -2.49
CA ASN A 50 3.38 -8.76 -2.09
C ASN A 50 4.56 -9.00 -1.15
N THR A 51 5.69 -8.35 -1.42
CA THR A 51 6.89 -8.45 -0.56
C THR A 51 6.61 -7.89 0.83
N LEU A 52 6.00 -6.69 0.90
CA LEU A 52 5.65 -6.05 2.17
C LEU A 52 4.52 -6.78 2.90
N TRP A 53 3.57 -7.35 2.17
CA TRP A 53 2.52 -8.19 2.73
C TRP A 53 3.08 -9.45 3.37
N GLY A 54 4.03 -10.13 2.71
CA GLY A 54 4.72 -11.29 3.29
C GLY A 54 5.38 -10.95 4.62
N ILE A 55 6.12 -9.84 4.66
CA ILE A 55 6.76 -9.35 5.89
C ILE A 55 5.71 -8.97 6.95
N GLN A 56 4.63 -8.28 6.56
CA GLN A 56 3.56 -7.89 7.49
C GLN A 56 2.78 -9.08 8.03
N LYS A 57 2.57 -10.11 7.23
CA LYS A 57 1.93 -11.35 7.65
C LYS A 57 2.81 -12.07 8.67
N ASP A 58 4.10 -12.20 8.38
CA ASP A 58 5.06 -12.81 9.29
C ASP A 58 5.17 -12.04 10.62
N LEU A 59 5.00 -10.71 10.59
CA LEU A 59 4.94 -9.84 11.77
C LEU A 59 3.59 -9.92 12.52
N LYS A 60 2.45 -10.03 11.81
CA LYS A 60 1.12 -10.22 12.40
C LYS A 60 1.03 -11.57 13.11
N ASP A 61 1.64 -12.62 12.54
CA ASP A 61 1.72 -13.96 13.16
C ASP A 61 2.61 -13.96 14.42
N LEU A 62 3.43 -12.93 14.63
CA LEU A 62 4.30 -12.82 15.80
C LEU A 62 3.58 -12.30 17.06
N GLU A 63 2.25 -12.08 17.05
CA GLU A 63 1.39 -11.63 18.19
C GLU A 63 2.17 -11.11 19.41
N ILE A 64 2.87 -9.98 19.23
CA ILE A 64 3.32 -9.14 20.34
C ILE A 64 2.41 -7.91 20.39
N PHE A 65 1.09 -8.11 20.43
CA PHE A 65 0.09 -7.16 20.91
C PHE A 65 -1.17 -7.91 21.36
#